data_AF-A0A392LX98-F1
#
_entry.id   AF-A0A392LX98-F1
#
_cell.length_a   1.000
_cell.length_b   1.000
_cell.length_c   1.000
_cell.angle_alpha   90.00
_cell.angle_beta   90.00
_cell.angle_gamma   90.00
#
_symmetry.space_group_name_H-M   'P 1'
#
loop_
_entity.id
_entity.type
_entity.pdbx_description
1 polymer ?
#
loop_
_entity_poly.entity_id
_entity_poly.type
_entity_poly.pdbx_seq_one_letter_code
_entity_poly.pdbx_strand_id
1 'polypeptide(L)'
;MVPVSITHCNMQELGGEAFFRGVLETMQSVYLNRNPTAKAILDLVNSVENNSLCYDHLAFRTFGVNGYGIDSLTQFFVDYGYTQRDELRFPGKKLRALWFSPPADSFS
;
A
#
# COMPACT_ATOMS: atom_id res chain seq x y z
N MET A 1 0.02 11.85 -14.03
CA MET A 1 0.36 13.15 -13.40
C MET A 1 -0.91 13.99 -13.40
N VAL A 2 -1.52 14.19 -12.24
CA VAL A 2 -2.73 14.99 -12.06
C VAL A 2 -2.31 16.30 -11.36
N PRO A 3 -2.82 17.48 -11.74
CA PRO A 3 -2.46 18.73 -11.08
C PRO A 3 -3.30 18.91 -9.81
N VAL A 4 -2.67 19.12 -8.66
CA VAL A 4 -3.35 19.44 -7.40
C VAL A 4 -3.45 20.97 -7.28
N SER A 5 -4.68 21.49 -7.17
CA SER A 5 -4.95 22.91 -6.91
C SER A 5 -4.55 23.27 -5.48
N ILE A 6 -3.71 24.31 -5.36
CA ILE A 6 -3.15 24.78 -4.11
C ILE A 6 -4.17 25.66 -3.39
N THR A 7 -4.73 25.18 -2.29
CA THR A 7 -5.22 26.08 -1.23
C THR A 7 -4.84 25.52 0.14
N HIS A 8 -3.86 26.16 0.79
CA HIS A 8 -3.41 25.95 2.18
C HIS A 8 -3.16 24.49 2.61
N CYS A 9 -1.95 23.97 2.34
CA CYS A 9 -1.49 22.71 2.93
C CYS A 9 -0.10 22.87 3.56
N ASN A 10 0.09 22.25 4.72
CA ASN A 10 1.26 22.36 5.58
C ASN A 10 2.47 21.71 4.87
N MET A 11 3.56 22.44 4.65
CA MET A 11 4.70 21.96 3.84
C MET A 11 5.37 20.67 4.36
N GLN A 12 5.16 20.31 5.64
CA GLN A 12 5.63 19.05 6.22
C GLN A 12 4.82 17.82 5.77
N GLU A 13 3.52 17.95 5.48
CA GLU A 13 2.66 16.84 5.07
C GLU A 13 2.94 16.40 3.62
N LEU A 14 3.23 17.36 2.74
CA LEU A 14 3.58 17.11 1.33
C LEU A 14 4.87 16.27 1.17
N GLY A 15 5.87 16.50 2.03
CA GLY A 15 7.12 15.74 2.01
C GLY A 15 6.96 14.29 2.46
N GLY A 16 6.11 14.07 3.48
CA GLY A 16 5.80 12.74 4.00
C GLY A 16 5.03 11.89 2.99
N GLU A 17 4.00 12.46 2.35
CA GLU A 17 3.20 11.75 1.34
C GLU A 17 4.06 11.31 0.14
N ALA A 18 4.90 12.21 -0.38
CA ALA A 18 5.79 11.90 -1.49
C ALA A 18 6.78 10.78 -1.15
N PHE A 19 7.36 10.81 0.07
CA PHE A 19 8.23 9.74 0.54
C PHE A 19 7.49 8.40 0.64
N PHE A 20 6.30 8.39 1.24
CA PHE A 20 5.49 7.19 1.38
C PHE A 20 5.16 6.57 0.02
N ARG A 21 4.73 7.39 -0.95
CA ARG A 21 4.49 6.96 -2.34
C ARG A 21 5.75 6.36 -2.96
N GLY A 22 6.91 7.01 -2.80
CA GLY A 22 8.18 6.47 -3.31
C GLY A 22 8.57 5.11 -2.70
N VAL A 23 8.24 4.88 -1.43
CA VAL A 23 8.42 3.57 -0.79
C VAL A 23 7.50 2.52 -1.42
N LEU A 24 6.21 2.84 -1.62
CA LEU A 24 5.25 1.92 -2.26
C LEU A 24 5.64 1.62 -3.71
N GLU A 25 6.07 2.61 -4.48
CA GLU A 25 6.58 2.44 -5.85
C GLU A 25 7.80 1.50 -5.88
N THR A 26 8.69 1.61 -4.90
CA THR A 26 9.85 0.71 -4.76
C THR A 26 9.39 -0.72 -4.46
N MET A 27 8.43 -0.91 -3.54
CA MET A 27 7.86 -2.23 -3.26
C MET A 27 7.21 -2.85 -4.51
N GLN A 28 6.43 -2.07 -5.25
CA GLN A 28 5.81 -2.47 -6.50
C GLN A 28 6.85 -2.85 -7.55
N SER A 29 7.89 -2.04 -7.73
CA SER A 29 8.96 -2.31 -8.69
C SER A 29 9.64 -3.65 -8.40
N VAL A 30 9.96 -3.93 -7.14
CA VAL A 30 10.52 -5.24 -6.72
C VAL A 30 9.53 -6.37 -7.02
N TYR A 31 8.23 -6.19 -6.75
CA TYR A 31 7.20 -7.16 -7.04
C TYR A 31 7.10 -7.45 -8.55
N LEU A 32 6.95 -6.43 -9.39
CA LEU A 32 6.79 -6.58 -10.84
C LEU A 32 8.03 -7.19 -11.50
N ASN A 33 9.23 -6.84 -11.02
CA ASN A 33 10.48 -7.42 -11.51
C ASN A 33 10.59 -8.93 -11.26
N ARG A 34 9.95 -9.44 -10.20
CA ARG A 34 9.95 -10.88 -9.85
C ARG A 34 8.74 -11.63 -10.39
N ASN A 35 7.71 -10.94 -10.85
CA ASN A 35 6.43 -11.52 -11.25
C ASN A 35 6.08 -11.08 -12.69
N PRO A 36 6.71 -11.68 -13.72
CA PRO A 36 6.53 -11.25 -15.11
C PRO A 36 5.09 -11.32 -15.60
N THR A 37 4.30 -12.27 -15.11
CA THR A 37 2.86 -12.36 -15.42
C THR A 37 2.09 -11.15 -14.89
N ALA A 38 2.35 -10.73 -13.64
CA ALA A 38 1.68 -9.56 -13.06
C ALA A 38 2.04 -8.29 -13.83
N LYS A 39 3.31 -8.15 -14.23
CA LYS A 39 3.77 -7.04 -15.08
C LYS A 39 3.07 -7.03 -16.44
N ALA A 40 3.02 -8.17 -17.13
CA ALA A 40 2.36 -8.26 -18.43
C ALA A 40 0.87 -7.91 -18.37
N ILE A 41 0.17 -8.33 -17.30
CA ILE A 41 -1.24 -7.97 -17.09
C ILE A 41 -1.38 -6.47 -16.83
N LEU A 42 -0.53 -5.89 -15.98
CA LEU A 42 -0.53 -4.45 -15.71
C LEU A 42 -0.33 -3.64 -16.99
N ASP A 43 0.66 -4.01 -17.81
CA ASP A 43 0.96 -3.36 -19.08
C ASP A 43 -0.22 -3.47 -20.07
N LEU A 44 -0.86 -4.64 -20.14
CA LEU A 44 -2.03 -4.86 -20.99
C LEU A 44 -3.22 -4.00 -20.55
N VAL A 45 -3.55 -3.95 -19.26
CA VAL A 45 -4.66 -3.13 -18.74
C VAL A 45 -4.41 -1.65 -19.05
N ASN A 46 -3.20 -1.16 -18.82
CA ASN A 46 -2.81 0.22 -19.12
C ASN A 46 -2.81 0.56 -20.62
N SER A 47 -2.73 -0.45 -21.51
CA SER A 47 -2.84 -0.24 -22.95
C SER A 47 -4.27 -0.02 -23.44
N VAL A 48 -5.26 -0.49 -22.67
CA VAL A 48 -6.69 -0.42 -23.02
C VAL A 48 -7.39 0.69 -22.26
N GLU A 49 -7.02 0.91 -21.01
CA GLU A 49 -7.54 1.98 -20.17
C GLU A 49 -6.57 3.15 -20.14
N ASN A 50 -7.09 4.39 -20.22
CA ASN A 50 -6.30 5.62 -20.09
C ASN A 50 -5.85 5.86 -18.64
N ASN A 51 -5.11 4.89 -18.07
CA ASN A 51 -4.41 4.99 -16.79
C ASN A 51 -5.34 5.17 -15.56
N SER A 52 -6.57 4.62 -15.61
CA SER A 52 -7.55 4.63 -14.51
C SER A 52 -7.35 3.50 -13.49
N LEU A 53 -6.31 2.67 -13.64
CA LEU A 53 -6.08 1.54 -12.75
C LEU A 53 -5.67 2.01 -11.35
N CYS A 54 -6.49 1.68 -10.37
CA CYS A 54 -6.20 1.91 -8.95
C CYS A 54 -5.87 0.58 -8.25
N TYR A 55 -4.88 0.60 -7.36
CA TYR A 55 -4.63 -0.53 -6.47
C TYR A 55 -5.63 -0.54 -5.33
N ASP A 56 -6.41 -1.60 -5.23
CA ASP A 56 -7.36 -1.80 -4.14
C ASP A 56 -6.63 -2.04 -2.81
N HIS A 57 -5.67 -2.98 -2.79
CA HIS A 57 -4.89 -3.29 -1.59
C HIS A 57 -3.51 -3.88 -1.92
N LEU A 58 -2.62 -3.84 -0.93
CA LEU A 58 -1.36 -4.58 -0.89
C LEU A 58 -1.43 -5.62 0.23
N ALA A 59 -0.90 -6.82 -0.01
CA ALA A 59 -0.91 -7.91 0.95
C ALA A 59 0.53 -8.35 1.29
N PHE A 60 0.81 -8.47 2.58
CA PHE A 60 2.11 -8.89 3.10
C PHE A 60 1.97 -10.12 3.99
N ARG A 61 3.05 -10.89 4.11
CA ARG A 61 3.13 -12.04 5.02
C ARG A 61 4.31 -11.87 5.96
N THR A 62 4.08 -12.20 7.22
CA THR A 62 5.05 -12.10 8.30
C THR A 62 5.09 -13.42 9.07
N PHE A 63 6.06 -13.58 9.97
CA PHE A 63 6.12 -14.73 10.88
C PHE A 63 5.61 -14.31 12.25
N GLY A 64 4.68 -15.08 12.84
CA GLY A 64 4.12 -14.80 14.16
C GLY A 64 5.09 -15.06 15.32
N VAL A 65 6.29 -14.48 15.25
CA VAL A 65 7.36 -14.54 16.26
C VAL A 65 7.78 -13.13 16.63
N ASN A 66 8.35 -12.97 17.83
CA ASN A 66 8.68 -11.67 18.39
C ASN A 66 9.59 -10.86 17.45
N GLY A 67 9.17 -9.63 17.14
CA GLY A 67 9.91 -8.71 16.26
C GLY A 67 9.75 -8.94 14.76
N TYR A 68 9.06 -9.99 14.33
CA TYR A 68 8.85 -10.31 12.90
C TYR A 68 7.38 -10.56 12.54
N GLY A 69 6.47 -10.21 13.46
CA GLY A 69 5.02 -10.36 13.34
C GLY A 69 4.34 -9.29 12.49
N ILE A 70 3.02 -9.17 12.60
CA ILE A 70 2.26 -8.14 11.89
C ILE A 70 2.72 -6.75 12.34
N ASP A 71 2.87 -6.56 13.66
CA ASP A 71 3.20 -5.28 14.28
C ASP A 71 4.52 -4.68 13.78
N SER A 72 5.52 -5.52 13.46
CA SER A 72 6.81 -5.04 12.95
C SER A 72 6.72 -4.42 11.55
N LEU A 73 5.71 -4.80 10.77
CA LEU A 73 5.46 -4.24 9.44
C LEU A 73 4.48 -3.08 9.51
N THR A 74 3.42 -3.22 10.30
CA THR A 74 2.29 -2.28 10.26
C THR A 74 2.60 -0.94 10.90
N GLN A 75 3.60 -0.87 11.80
CA GLN A 75 4.00 0.40 12.39
C GLN A 75 4.33 1.46 11.33
N PHE A 76 5.04 1.08 10.26
CA PHE A 76 5.33 1.99 9.14
C PHE A 76 4.06 2.59 8.54
N PHE A 77 3.04 1.78 8.28
CA PHE A 77 1.79 2.27 7.68
C PHE A 77 1.00 3.15 8.67
N VAL A 78 1.00 2.79 9.95
CA VAL A 78 0.35 3.57 11.02
C VAL A 78 1.00 4.96 11.15
N ASP A 79 2.32 5.05 11.01
CA ASP A 79 3.05 6.34 11.01
C ASP A 79 2.62 7.26 9.84
N TYR A 80 2.05 6.68 8.76
CA TYR A 80 1.46 7.40 7.62
C TYR A 80 -0.08 7.45 7.65
N GLY A 81 -0.68 7.30 8.83
CA GLY A 81 -2.11 7.53 9.05
C GLY A 81 -3.02 6.35 8.70
N TYR A 82 -2.47 5.17 8.39
CA TYR A 82 -3.31 3.98 8.22
C TYR A 82 -3.91 3.55 9.55
N THR A 83 -5.18 3.17 9.55
CA THR A 83 -5.90 2.72 10.74
C THR A 83 -6.16 1.22 10.67
N GLN A 84 -5.80 0.48 11.72
CA GLN A 84 -6.12 -0.94 11.85
C GLN A 84 -7.64 -1.14 11.85
N ARG A 85 -8.09 -2.20 11.19
CA ARG A 85 -9.49 -2.60 11.10
C ARG A 85 -9.66 -4.02 11.68
N ASP A 86 -10.53 -4.81 11.09
CA ASP A 86 -10.89 -6.13 11.61
C ASP A 86 -9.76 -7.15 11.52
N GLU A 87 -9.85 -8.14 12.40
CA GLU A 87 -8.99 -9.32 12.38
C GLU A 87 -9.69 -10.49 11.70
N LEU A 88 -8.95 -11.19 10.85
CA LEU A 88 -9.36 -12.45 10.25
C LEU A 88 -8.48 -13.59 10.75
N ARG A 89 -9.10 -14.71 11.09
CA ARG A 89 -8.40 -15.94 11.51
C ARG A 89 -8.66 -17.06 10.52
N PHE A 90 -7.61 -17.78 10.16
CA PHE A 90 -7.66 -18.94 9.28
C PHE A 90 -7.04 -20.15 10.00
N PRO A 91 -7.78 -20.82 10.91
CA PRO A 91 -7.23 -21.89 11.76
C PRO A 91 -6.61 -23.05 10.98
N GLY A 92 -7.27 -23.48 9.89
CA GLY A 92 -6.77 -24.56 9.04
C GLY A 92 -5.43 -24.24 8.35
N LYS A 93 -5.10 -22.96 8.19
CA LYS A 93 -3.82 -22.49 7.64
C LYS A 93 -2.83 -22.04 8.73
N LYS A 94 -3.25 -22.04 10.01
CA LYS A 94 -2.52 -21.44 11.13
C LYS A 94 -2.14 -19.97 10.88
N LEU A 95 -3.03 -19.20 10.25
CA LEU A 95 -2.81 -17.79 9.93
C LEU A 95 -3.76 -16.85 10.68
N ARG A 96 -3.25 -15.66 10.97
CA ARG A 96 -3.99 -14.48 11.44
C ARG A 96 -3.67 -13.33 10.49
N ALA A 97 -4.67 -12.53 10.15
CA ALA A 97 -4.51 -11.36 9.29
C ALA A 97 -5.21 -10.15 9.92
N LEU A 98 -4.64 -8.97 9.69
CA LEU A 98 -5.22 -7.68 9.99
C LEU A 98 -5.22 -6.89 8.69
N TRP A 99 -6.26 -6.08 8.46
CA TRP A 99 -6.27 -5.12 7.36
C TRP A 99 -6.27 -3.69 7.91
N PHE A 100 -5.74 -2.78 7.12
CA PHE A 100 -5.54 -1.38 7.49
C PHE A 100 -6.08 -0.52 6.37
N SER A 101 -6.93 0.46 6.69
CA SER A 101 -7.43 1.41 5.70
C SER A 101 -6.53 2.66 5.65
N PRO A 102 -6.35 3.27 4.47
CA PRO A 102 -5.59 4.51 4.34
C PRO A 102 -6.30 5.70 5.03
N PRO A 103 -5.60 6.82 5.27
CA PRO A 103 -6.21 8.05 5.81
C PRO A 103 -7.26 8.63 4.84
N ALA A 104 -8.29 9.31 5.36
CA ALA A 104 -9.44 9.76 4.58
C ALA A 104 -9.09 10.72 3.42
N ASP A 105 -8.01 11.51 3.57
CA ASP A 105 -7.59 12.51 2.59
C ASP A 105 -6.76 11.93 1.43
N SER A 106 -6.55 10.61 1.41
CA SER A 106 -5.75 9.94 0.37
C SER A 106 -6.47 9.75 -0.99
N PHE A 107 -7.72 10.21 -1.11
CA PHE A 107 -8.57 10.08 -2.30
C PHE A 107 -9.06 11.42 -2.89
N SER A 108 -8.54 12.57 -2.44
CA SER A 108 -8.89 13.90 -2.98
C SER A 108 -7.95 14.38 -4.08
#